data_AF-A0A527FKT4-F1
#
_entry.id   AF-A0A527FKT4-F1
#
_cell.length_a   1.000
_cell.length_b   1.000
_cell.length_c   1.000
_cell.angle_alpha   90.00
_cell.angle_beta   90.00
_cell.angle_gamma   90.00
#
_symmetry.space_group_name_H-M   'P 1'
#
loop_
_entity.id
_entity.type
_entity.pdbx_description
1 polymer ?
#
loop_
_entity_poly.entity_id
_entity_poly.type
_entity_poly.pdbx_seq_one_letter_code
_entity_poly.pdbx_strand_id
1 'polypeptide(L)' 'MRSNRRLWLSADHHLLARQEISLADVAAEDYVMLTVDEARTTAARYWDAAGLSLRAVLTTSSVEAVRSLVAA' A
#
# COMPACT_ATOMS: atom_id res chain seq x y z
N MET A 1 10.57 10.25 -15.89
CA MET A 1 9.26 10.65 -15.33
C MET A 1 9.00 9.79 -14.10
N ARG A 2 8.73 10.39 -12.93
CA ARG A 2 8.34 9.66 -11.71
C ARG A 2 6.83 9.81 -11.55
N SER A 3 6.07 8.73 -11.65
CA SER A 3 4.64 8.77 -11.31
C SER A 3 4.47 9.04 -9.81
N ASN A 4 3.63 10.00 -9.45
CA ASN A 4 3.22 10.21 -8.07
C ASN A 4 2.40 9.00 -7.62
N ARG A 5 2.88 8.32 -6.57
CA ARG A 5 2.19 7.17 -5.98
C ARG A 5 1.09 7.69 -5.07
N ARG A 6 -0.07 7.05 -5.13
CA ARG A 6 -1.20 7.34 -4.24
C ARG A 6 -1.35 6.17 -3.28
N LEU A 7 -1.45 6.49 -1.99
CA LEU A 7 -1.82 5.54 -0.95
C LEU A 7 -3.33 5.61 -0.76
N TRP A 8 -4.01 4.47 -0.75
CA TRP A 8 -5.44 4.39 -0.45
C TRP A 8 -5.59 3.88 0.98
N LEU A 9 -6.40 4.58 1.77
CA LEU A 9 -6.66 4.30 3.18
C LEU A 9 -8.17 4.25 3.38
N SER A 10 -8.65 3.45 4.33
CA SER A 10 -10.06 3.50 4.76
C SER A 10 -10.39 4.85 5.38
N ALA A 11 -11.66 5.23 5.38
CA ALA A 11 -12.11 6.55 5.82
C ALA A 11 -11.72 6.90 7.27
N ASP A 12 -11.58 5.90 8.14
CA ASP A 12 -11.24 6.06 9.56
C ASP A 12 -9.78 5.68 9.87
N HIS A 13 -8.92 5.53 8.87
CA HIS A 13 -7.55 5.12 9.07
C HIS A 13 -6.72 6.21 9.80
N HIS A 14 -6.05 5.87 10.90
CA HIS A 14 -5.31 6.83 11.72
C HIS A 14 -4.20 7.59 10.97
N LEU A 15 -3.62 6.99 9.91
CA LEU A 15 -2.65 7.67 9.04
C LEU A 15 -3.23 8.88 8.29
N LEU A 16 -4.55 9.00 8.15
CA LEU A 16 -5.19 10.21 7.59
C LEU A 16 -4.96 11.47 8.43
N ALA A 17 -4.67 11.30 9.73
CA ALA A 17 -4.37 12.42 10.62
C ALA A 17 -2.92 12.92 10.50
N ARG A 18 -2.06 12.23 9.74
CA ARG A 18 -0.65 12.59 9.59
C ARG A 18 -0.44 13.50 8.38
N GLN A 19 0.40 14.53 8.56
CA GLN A 19 0.77 15.44 7.47
C GLN A 19 1.68 14.76 6.44
N GLU A 20 2.53 13.85 6.88
CA GLU A 20 3.40 13.05 6.03
C GLU A 20 3.33 11.59 6.46
N ILE A 21 3.33 10.69 5.48
CA ILE A 21 3.28 9.24 5.68
C ILE A 21 4.56 8.67 5.09
N SER A 22 5.39 8.06 5.93
CA SER A 22 6.62 7.39 5.50
C SER A 22 6.34 5.94 5.09
N LEU A 23 7.29 5.32 4.39
CA LEU A 23 7.22 3.88 4.12
C LEU A 23 7.21 3.05 5.41
N ALA A 24 7.93 3.49 6.46
CA ALA A 24 7.96 2.79 7.74
C ALA A 24 6.59 2.78 8.43
N ASP A 25 5.85 3.88 8.34
CA ASP A 25 4.47 3.95 8.87
C ASP A 25 3.58 2.94 8.15
N VAL A 26 3.69 2.82 6.83
CA VAL A 26 2.90 1.86 6.04
C VAL A 26 3.31 0.41 6.31
N ALA A 27 4.58 0.13 6.56
CA ALA A 27 5.05 -1.22 6.92
C ALA A 27 4.51 -1.71 8.28
N ALA A 28 4.11 -0.77 9.16
CA ALA A 28 3.47 -1.08 10.43
C ALA A 28 1.98 -1.43 10.31
N GLU A 29 1.39 -1.29 9.12
CA GLU A 29 -0.03 -1.54 8.88
C GLU A 29 -0.29 -2.83 8.10
N ASP A 30 -1.52 -3.34 8.22
CA ASP A 30 -2.00 -4.43 7.40
C ASP A 30 -2.24 -3.95 5.96
N TYR A 31 -1.56 -4.59 5.02
CA TYR A 31 -1.51 -4.13 3.62
C TYR A 31 -2.32 -5.04 2.70
N VAL A 32 -3.15 -4.43 1.85
CA VAL A 32 -3.86 -5.12 0.77
C VAL A 32 -3.07 -4.93 -0.53
N MET A 33 -2.41 -6.00 -0.97
CA MET A 33 -1.53 -5.95 -2.13
C MET A 33 -2.30 -6.22 -3.42
N LEU A 34 -2.30 -5.24 -4.32
CA LEU A 34 -2.72 -5.43 -5.70
C LEU A 34 -1.62 -6.14 -6.50
N THR A 35 -1.94 -7.30 -7.08
CA THR A 35 -1.03 -8.07 -7.94
C THR A 35 -1.27 -7.86 -9.43
N VAL A 36 -2.05 -6.85 -9.81
CA VAL A 36 -2.22 -6.47 -11.23
C VAL A 36 -0.90 -5.91 -11.74
N ASP A 37 -0.15 -6.75 -12.45
CA ASP A 37 1.14 -6.57 -13.17
C ASP A 37 2.29 -5.79 -12.50
N GLU A 38 3.51 -6.38 -12.52
CA GLU A 38 4.85 -5.85 -12.17
C GLU A 38 5.01 -5.00 -10.88
N ALA A 39 3.92 -4.70 -10.18
CA ALA A 39 3.83 -3.84 -9.02
C ALA A 39 4.47 -4.51 -7.82
N ARG A 40 4.43 -5.85 -7.73
CA ARG A 40 5.19 -6.60 -6.73
C ARG A 40 6.69 -6.38 -6.91
N THR A 41 7.21 -6.50 -8.13
CA THR A 41 8.65 -6.33 -8.42
C THR A 41 9.08 -4.88 -8.22
N THR A 42 8.26 -3.92 -8.62
CA THR A 42 8.57 -2.50 -8.47
C THR A 42 8.41 -2.01 -7.03
N ALA A 43 7.36 -2.42 -6.32
CA ALA A 43 7.18 -2.10 -4.91
C ALA A 43 8.30 -2.74 -4.07
N ALA A 44 8.63 -4.02 -4.31
CA ALA A 44 9.70 -4.72 -3.62
C ALA A 44 11.02 -3.93 -3.69
N ARG A 45 11.37 -3.32 -4.83
CA ARG A 45 12.60 -2.50 -4.93
C ARG A 45 12.61 -1.30 -3.97
N TYR A 46 11.47 -0.68 -3.67
CA TYR A 46 11.41 0.43 -2.70
C TYR A 46 11.48 -0.07 -1.27
N TRP A 47 10.80 -1.19 -0.99
CA TRP A 47 10.78 -1.83 0.31
C TRP A 47 12.15 -2.41 0.67
N ASP A 48 12.78 -3.14 -0.25
CA ASP A 48 14.13 -3.68 -0.12
C ASP A 48 15.17 -2.57 0.05
N ALA A 49 15.09 -1.50 -0.75
CA ALA A 49 16.00 -0.35 -0.60
C ALA A 49 15.83 0.37 0.76
N ALA A 50 14.65 0.30 1.36
CA ALA A 50 14.38 0.83 2.70
C ALA A 50 14.66 -0.19 3.82
N GLY A 51 14.97 -1.45 3.49
CA GLY A 51 15.13 -2.54 4.46
C GLY A 51 13.82 -2.90 5.20
N LEU A 52 12.67 -2.59 4.60
CA LEU A 52 11.35 -2.78 5.18
C LEU A 52 10.58 -3.86 4.42
N SER A 53 9.66 -4.56 5.09
CA SER A 53 8.77 -5.53 4.47
C SER A 53 7.31 -5.17 4.72
N LEU A 54 6.46 -5.44 3.74
CA LEU A 54 5.02 -5.25 3.87
C LEU A 54 4.37 -6.43 4.59
N ARG A 55 3.40 -6.15 5.45
CA ARG A 55 2.53 -7.17 6.03
C ARG A 55 1.29 -7.38 5.16
N ALA A 56 1.45 -8.12 4.07
CA ALA A 56 0.37 -8.38 3.13
C ALA A 56 -0.66 -9.36 3.73
N VAL A 57 -1.79 -8.84 4.22
CA VAL A 57 -2.88 -9.67 4.78
C VAL A 57 -3.83 -10.18 3.70
N LEU A 58 -3.91 -9.49 2.57
CA LEU A 58 -4.71 -9.86 1.42
C LEU A 58 -3.95 -9.54 0.13
N THR A 59 -4.00 -10.45 -0.83
CA THR A 59 -3.36 -10.28 -2.15
C THR A 59 -4.40 -10.55 -3.23
N THR A 60 -4.66 -9.58 -4.11
CA THR A 60 -5.70 -9.69 -5.15
C THR A 60 -5.28 -9.00 -6.45
N SER A 61 -5.67 -9.57 -7.59
CA SER A 61 -5.52 -8.95 -8.92
C SER A 61 -6.76 -8.12 -9.32
N SER A 62 -7.70 -7.87 -8.41
CA SER A 62 -8.87 -7.04 -8.68
C SER A 62 -8.75 -5.71 -7.97
N VAL A 63 -8.56 -4.64 -8.74
CA VAL A 63 -8.61 -3.25 -8.23
C VAL A 63 -9.97 -2.96 -7.58
N GLU A 64 -11.04 -3.49 -8.17
CA GLU A 64 -12.40 -3.33 -7.66
C GLU A 64 -12.59 -3.99 -6.29
N ALA A 65 -12.00 -5.17 -6.07
CA ALA A 65 -12.04 -5.82 -4.77
C ALA A 65 -11.35 -4.98 -3.69
N VAL A 66 -10.22 -4.34 -4.03
CA VAL A 66 -9.51 -3.45 -3.09
C VAL A 66 -10.30 -2.18 -2.81
N ARG A 67 -10.92 -1.58 -3.83
CA ARG A 67 -11.76 -0.40 -3.65
C ARG A 67 -12.94 -0.69 -2.71
N SER A 68 -13.60 -1.83 -2.86
CA SER A 68 -14.72 -2.23 -1.99
C SER A 68 -14.27 -2.46 -0.55
N LEU A 69 -13.09 -3.06 -0.32
CA LEU A 69 -12.56 -3.28 1.03
C LEU A 69 -12.13 -1.99 1.73
N VAL A 70 -11.65 -1.00 0.96
CA VAL A 70 -11.29 0.32 1.48
C VAL A 70 -12.53 1.18 1.76
N ALA A 71 -13.63 0.96 1.03
CA ALA A 71 -14.87 1.73 1.14
C ALA A 71 -15.87 1.18 2.18
N ALA A 72 -15.65 -0.04 2.69
CA ALA A 72 -16.43 -0.66 3.76
C ALA A 72 -15.90 -0.25 5.13
#